data_AF-A0A949LI10-F1
#
_entry.id   AF-A0A949LI10-F1
#
_cell.length_a   1.000
_cell.length_b   1.000
_cell.length_c   1.000
_cell.angle_alpha   90.00
_cell.angle_beta   90.00
_cell.angle_gamma   90.00
#
_symmetry.space_group_name_H-M   'P 1'
#
loop_
_entity.id
_entity.type
_entity.pdbx_description
1 polymer ?
#
loop_
_entity_poly.entity_id
_entity_poly.type
_entity_poly.pdbx_seq_one_letter_code
_entity_poly.pdbx_strand_id
1 'polypeptide(L)'
;MNTIHKTSIALLSLALFSMTVSANEEEKKSRVGTCQDAQKQQEYFCDMKNAATDSMVALGTACRNAKINVKEACEGVVLPDPEYKSCAMEQKC
;
A
#
# COMPACT_ATOMS: atom_id res chain seq x y z
N MET A 1 -30.11 -65.51 11.21
CA MET A 1 -29.20 -65.12 12.31
C MET A 1 -28.19 -64.15 11.73
N ASN A 2 -28.39 -62.85 11.94
CA ASN A 2 -27.56 -61.78 11.38
C ASN A 2 -26.68 -61.24 12.49
N THR A 3 -25.38 -61.55 12.44
CA THR A 3 -24.38 -61.09 13.41
C THR A 3 -23.85 -59.72 13.00
N ILE A 4 -24.30 -58.71 13.76
CA ILE A 4 -23.86 -57.32 13.74
C ILE A 4 -22.38 -57.27 14.14
N HIS A 5 -21.50 -56.91 13.20
CA HIS A 5 -20.10 -56.58 13.49
C HIS A 5 -20.02 -55.12 13.95
N LYS A 6 -19.79 -54.96 15.24
CA LYS A 6 -19.24 -53.74 15.84
C LYS A 6 -17.75 -53.63 15.49
N THR A 7 -17.23 -52.40 15.64
CA THR A 7 -15.82 -51.95 15.62
C THR A 7 -15.26 -51.49 14.26
N SER A 8 -15.23 -50.16 14.05
CA SER A 8 -13.99 -49.39 14.18
C SER A 8 -14.24 -47.91 13.82
N ILE A 9 -14.66 -47.15 14.82
CA ILE A 9 -14.46 -45.69 14.85
C ILE A 9 -13.03 -45.50 15.31
N ALA A 10 -12.08 -45.33 14.39
CA ALA A 10 -10.76 -44.82 14.70
C ALA A 10 -10.06 -44.41 13.40
N LEU A 11 -9.55 -43.17 13.37
CA LEU A 11 -8.47 -42.70 12.49
C LEU A 11 -8.85 -42.31 11.06
N LEU A 12 -9.52 -41.16 10.91
CA LEU A 12 -9.30 -40.30 9.73
C LEU A 12 -9.40 -38.82 10.13
N SER A 13 -8.62 -38.44 11.13
CA SER A 13 -8.55 -37.08 11.70
C SER A 13 -7.10 -36.59 11.67
N LEU A 14 -6.46 -36.59 10.50
CA LEU A 14 -5.11 -36.01 10.35
C LEU A 14 -4.78 -35.63 8.91
N ALA A 15 -5.67 -34.88 8.26
CA ALA A 15 -5.33 -34.15 7.03
C ALA A 15 -4.99 -32.70 7.42
N LEU A 16 -3.74 -32.57 7.91
CA LEU A 16 -2.82 -31.50 7.60
C LEU A 16 -3.42 -30.09 7.50
N PHE A 17 -3.27 -29.38 8.61
CA PHE A 17 -3.01 -27.95 8.72
C PHE A 17 -1.96 -27.52 7.67
N SER A 18 -2.39 -27.27 6.43
CA SER A 18 -1.56 -26.59 5.44
C SER A 18 -1.58 -25.11 5.76
N MET A 19 -0.42 -24.66 6.23
CA MET A 19 0.00 -23.27 6.36
C MET A 19 -0.60 -22.39 5.27
N THR A 20 -1.47 -21.46 5.68
CA THR A 20 -1.48 -20.14 5.06
C THR A 20 -1.29 -19.16 6.19
N VAL A 21 -0.02 -18.79 6.44
CA VAL A 21 0.25 -17.46 6.97
C VAL A 21 -0.22 -16.53 5.85
N SER A 22 -1.48 -16.11 5.92
CA SER A 22 -1.85 -14.85 5.29
C SER A 22 -1.03 -13.80 6.00
N ALA A 23 0.08 -13.39 5.39
CA ALA A 23 0.71 -12.12 5.67
C ALA A 23 -0.26 -11.03 5.20
N ASN A 24 -1.41 -10.93 5.87
CA ASN A 24 -2.20 -9.72 5.91
C ASN A 24 -1.58 -8.90 7.03
N GLU A 25 -0.33 -8.49 6.80
CA GLU A 25 0.25 -7.37 7.50
C GLU A 25 -0.68 -6.22 7.11
N GLU A 26 -1.56 -5.81 8.02
CA GLU A 26 -2.37 -4.61 7.80
C GLU A 26 -1.39 -3.46 7.64
N GLU A 27 -0.97 -3.24 6.39
CA GLU A 27 0.13 -2.35 6.06
C GLU A 27 -0.27 -0.97 6.57
N LYS A 28 0.43 -0.49 7.59
CA LYS A 28 0.06 0.71 8.33
C LYS A 28 -0.11 1.86 7.35
N LYS A 29 -1.36 2.22 7.09
CA LYS A 29 -1.71 3.26 6.13
C LYS A 29 -1.33 4.64 6.68
N SER A 30 -0.48 5.34 5.93
CA SER A 30 -0.16 6.76 6.15
C SER A 30 -1.21 7.67 5.48
N ARG A 31 -1.05 8.99 5.57
CA ARG A 31 -1.92 9.94 4.84
C ARG A 31 -1.81 9.72 3.33
N VAL A 32 -0.65 9.27 2.86
CA VAL A 32 -0.35 9.08 1.43
C VAL A 32 -0.59 7.64 0.94
N GLY A 33 -1.19 6.79 1.76
CA GLY A 33 -1.47 5.39 1.43
C GLY A 33 -0.51 4.42 2.10
N THR A 34 -0.42 3.21 1.55
CA THR A 34 0.58 2.22 1.99
C THR A 34 1.92 2.44 1.28
N CYS A 35 3.00 1.80 1.76
CA CYS A 35 4.30 1.89 1.09
C CYS A 35 4.23 1.33 -0.33
N GLN A 36 3.51 0.21 -0.51
CA GLN A 36 3.32 -0.37 -1.84
C GLN A 36 2.58 0.58 -2.80
N ASP A 37 1.55 1.29 -2.32
CA ASP A 37 0.84 2.29 -3.12
C ASP A 37 1.76 3.45 -3.50
N ALA A 38 2.53 3.97 -2.55
CA ALA A 38 3.45 5.09 -2.77
C ALA A 38 4.55 4.72 -3.79
N GLN A 39 5.06 3.50 -3.76
CA GLN A 39 6.04 3.01 -4.75
C GLN A 39 5.46 2.97 -6.16
N LYS A 40 4.23 2.47 -6.34
CA LYS A 40 3.54 2.46 -7.64
C LYS A 40 3.32 3.88 -8.17
N GLN A 41 2.96 4.81 -7.28
CA GLN A 41 2.85 6.22 -7.66
C GLN A 41 4.18 6.79 -8.12
N GLN A 42 5.29 6.48 -7.41
CA GLN A 42 6.62 6.91 -7.83
C GLN A 42 7.00 6.34 -9.19
N GLU A 43 6.77 5.06 -9.43
CA GLU A 43 7.05 4.40 -10.71
C GLU A 43 6.29 5.08 -11.86
N TYR A 44 4.98 5.32 -11.68
CA TYR A 44 4.16 5.98 -12.70
C TYR A 44 4.59 7.43 -12.95
N PHE A 45 4.67 8.25 -11.90
CA PHE A 45 4.89 9.68 -12.06
C PHE A 45 6.32 10.05 -12.43
N CYS A 46 7.29 9.16 -12.19
CA CYS A 46 8.68 9.36 -12.58
C CYS A 46 9.05 8.71 -13.93
N ASP A 47 8.16 7.95 -14.57
CA ASP A 47 8.39 7.45 -15.93
C ASP A 47 7.96 8.50 -16.97
N MET A 48 8.94 9.14 -17.61
CA MET A 48 8.72 10.15 -18.63
C MET A 48 7.99 9.62 -19.88
N LYS A 49 7.87 8.29 -20.07
CA LYS A 49 7.01 7.74 -21.12
C LYS A 49 5.54 8.12 -20.93
N ASN A 50 5.11 8.33 -19.68
CA ASN A 50 3.74 8.73 -19.35
C ASN A 50 3.49 10.23 -19.61
N ALA A 51 4.54 11.03 -19.85
CA ALA A 51 4.42 12.47 -20.09
C ALA A 51 3.67 12.81 -21.38
N ALA A 52 3.57 11.87 -22.32
CA ALA A 52 2.83 12.07 -23.57
C ALA A 52 1.32 12.27 -23.34
N THR A 53 0.78 11.71 -22.25
CA THR A 53 -0.66 11.73 -21.95
C THR A 53 -1.00 12.30 -20.58
N ASP A 54 0.00 12.52 -19.72
CA ASP A 54 -0.18 13.11 -18.40
C ASP A 54 0.76 14.31 -18.20
N SER A 55 0.18 15.50 -18.16
CA SER A 55 0.91 16.75 -17.93
C SER A 55 1.55 16.82 -16.54
N MET A 56 1.04 16.09 -15.55
CA MET A 56 1.60 16.04 -14.20
C MET A 56 2.95 15.32 -14.17
N VAL A 57 3.10 14.29 -15.03
CA VAL A 57 4.39 13.63 -15.28
C VAL A 57 5.33 14.60 -16.00
N ALA A 58 4.86 15.26 -17.06
CA ALA A 58 5.66 16.21 -17.84
C ALA A 58 6.21 17.37 -17.00
N LEU A 59 5.42 17.88 -16.05
CA LEU A 59 5.80 18.95 -15.14
C LEU A 59 6.82 18.52 -14.06
N GLY A 60 7.04 17.21 -13.87
CA GLY A 60 7.98 16.65 -12.89
C GLY A 60 7.62 16.87 -11.41
N THR A 61 6.67 17.76 -11.11
CA THR A 61 6.20 18.03 -9.75
C THR A 61 5.50 16.81 -9.14
N ALA A 62 4.78 16.02 -9.95
CA ALA A 62 4.18 14.77 -9.47
C ALA A 62 5.24 13.73 -9.07
N CYS A 63 6.30 13.56 -9.87
CA CYS A 63 7.42 12.68 -9.50
C CYS A 63 8.08 13.12 -8.18
N ARG A 64 8.30 14.43 -7.99
CA ARG A 64 8.85 14.96 -6.73
C ARG A 64 7.94 14.62 -5.54
N ASN A 65 6.64 14.83 -5.68
CA ASN A 65 5.67 14.53 -4.62
C ASN A 65 5.58 13.02 -4.34
N ALA A 66 5.58 12.18 -5.38
CA ALA A 66 5.55 10.73 -5.22
C ALA A 66 6.78 10.19 -4.46
N LYS A 67 7.97 10.77 -4.69
CA LYS A 67 9.18 10.45 -3.90
C LYS A 67 9.05 10.85 -2.43
N ILE A 68 8.40 11.97 -2.14
CA ILE A 68 8.12 12.39 -0.76
C ILE A 68 7.13 11.43 -0.11
N ASN A 69 6.10 11.02 -0.83
CA ASN A 69 5.10 10.06 -0.33
C ASN A 69 5.73 8.70 -0.01
N VAL A 70 6.71 8.24 -0.79
CA VAL A 70 7.47 7.02 -0.47
C VAL A 70 8.20 7.15 0.87
N LYS A 71 8.82 8.31 1.16
CA LYS A 71 9.45 8.54 2.47
C LYS A 71 8.45 8.52 3.61
N GLU A 72 7.26 9.10 3.41
CA GLU A 72 6.21 9.07 4.43
C GLU A 72 5.69 7.65 4.67
N ALA A 73 5.32 6.94 3.60
CA ALA A 73 4.67 5.63 3.69
C ALA A 73 5.64 4.47 4.03
N CYS A 74 6.87 4.52 3.52
CA CYS A 74 7.85 3.43 3.68
C CYS A 74 8.84 3.68 4.83
N GLU A 75 9.23 4.93 5.05
CA GLU A 75 10.24 5.29 6.06
C GLU A 75 9.61 5.96 7.29
N GLY A 76 8.32 6.30 7.25
CA GLY A 76 7.61 7.01 8.31
C GLY A 76 8.02 8.49 8.43
N VAL A 77 8.71 9.04 7.43
CA VAL A 77 9.24 10.41 7.46
C VAL A 77 8.23 11.36 6.83
N VAL A 78 7.52 12.10 7.68
CA VAL A 78 6.60 13.17 7.24
C VAL A 78 7.40 14.45 7.05
N LEU A 79 7.51 14.91 5.81
CA LEU A 79 8.05 16.25 5.52
C LEU A 79 6.93 17.29 5.63
N PRO A 80 7.19 18.46 6.23
CA PRO A 80 6.19 19.52 6.30
C PRO A 80 5.87 20.04 4.90
N ASP A 81 4.60 20.32 4.66
CA ASP A 81 4.17 20.99 3.44
C ASP A 81 4.77 22.41 3.42
N PRO A 82 5.26 22.89 2.26
CA PRO A 82 5.83 24.23 2.18
C PRO A 82 4.77 25.28 2.52
N GLU A 83 5.11 26.22 3.39
CA GLU A 83 4.25 27.35 3.70
C GLU A 83 4.04 28.20 2.43
N TYR A 84 2.78 28.29 1.99
CA TYR A 84 2.42 29.12 0.86
C TYR A 84 2.34 30.58 1.30
N LYS A 85 3.44 31.31 1.15
CA LYS A 85 3.49 32.75 1.43
C LYS A 85 2.85 33.51 0.28
N SER A 86 1.54 33.76 0.37
CA SER A 86 0.86 34.70 -0.53
C SER A 86 0.00 35.69 0.25
N CYS A 87 0.14 36.96 -0.11
CA CYS A 87 -0.72 38.07 0.32
C CYS A 87 -2.20 37.87 -0.04
N ALA A 88 -2.52 36.90 -0.90
CA ALA A 88 -3.88 36.65 -1.39
C ALA A 88 -4.69 35.73 -0.46
N MET A 89 -4.03 34.95 0.39
CA MET A 89 -4.67 33.96 1.27
C MET A 89 -4.83 34.47 2.71
N GLU A 90 -3.96 35.37 3.15
CA GLU A 90 -4.11 36.09 4.40
C GLU A 90 -4.93 37.36 4.13
N GLN A 91 -6.16 37.43 4.64
CA GLN A 91 -7.01 38.63 4.49
C GLN A 91 -6.45 39.89 5.15
N LYS A 92 -5.20 39.86 5.64
CA LYS A 92 -4.47 40.98 6.18
C LYS A 92 -3.04 40.89 5.70
N CYS A 93 -2.69 41.79 4.78
CA CYS A 93 -1.31 42.22 4.57
C CYS A 93 -0.96 43.26 5.63
#